data_AF-A0A078AT54-F1
#
_entry.id   AF-A0A078AT54-F1
#
_cell.length_a   1.000
_cell.length_b   1.000
_cell.length_c   1.000
_cell.angle_alpha   90.00
_cell.angle_beta   90.00
_cell.angle_gamma   90.00
#
_symmetry.space_group_name_H-M   'P 1'
#
loop_
_entity.id
_entity.type
_entity.pdbx_description
1 polymer ?
#
loop_
_entity_poly.entity_id
_entity_poly.type
_entity_poly.pdbx_seq_one_letter_code
_entity_poly.pdbx_strand_id
1 'polypeptide(L)'
;MRYTDSKFHQVVPGRFLKGGDFVYGDGTGSATVYDSDSFESEKNNLKFKEPYLLAASANSQGHVGCQFFVTLDSLPALNGSNHTVFGRMISGADTIGMIEGINEFRVTKSLIEKKPLSEIEKAKVVIRNCGVYKFEQRLSQQRKRSAVDQVDFKPSEFMQDRRNK
;
A
#
# COMPACT_ATOMS: atom_id res chain seq x y z
N MET A 1 -7.12 11.76 -12.51
CA MET A 1 -5.84 11.27 -11.96
C MET A 1 -6.02 9.87 -11.42
N ARG A 2 -5.11 8.94 -11.75
CA ARG A 2 -5.15 7.55 -11.26
C ARG A 2 -3.72 7.04 -11.11
N TYR A 3 -3.53 6.10 -10.17
CA TYR A 3 -2.25 5.41 -9.99
C TYR A 3 -2.10 4.17 -10.87
N THR A 4 -3.16 3.74 -11.56
CA THR A 4 -3.09 2.66 -12.54
C THR A 4 -2.02 2.96 -13.59
N ASP A 5 -1.22 1.97 -13.92
CA ASP A 5 -0.07 2.01 -14.84
C ASP A 5 1.10 2.91 -14.40
N SER A 6 1.00 3.57 -13.23
CA SER A 6 2.16 4.21 -12.61
C SER A 6 3.13 3.18 -12.03
N LYS A 7 4.40 3.56 -11.93
CA LYS A 7 5.47 2.66 -11.49
C LYS A 7 6.07 3.06 -10.14
N PHE A 8 6.60 2.07 -9.43
CA PHE A 8 7.57 2.33 -8.37
C PHE A 8 8.91 2.65 -9.04
N HIS A 9 9.19 3.94 -9.19
CA HIS A 9 10.38 4.42 -9.90
C HIS A 9 11.65 4.33 -9.06
N GLN A 10 11.52 4.17 -7.74
CA GLN A 10 12.66 4.03 -6.84
C GLN A 10 12.38 2.94 -5.80
N VAL A 11 13.23 1.92 -5.79
CA VAL A 11 13.22 0.81 -4.83
C VAL A 11 14.54 0.83 -4.08
N VAL A 12 14.49 1.01 -2.76
CA VAL A 12 15.68 1.04 -1.89
C VAL A 12 15.52 -0.07 -0.84
N PRO A 13 16.14 -1.24 -1.06
CA PRO A 13 16.06 -2.37 -0.13
C PRO A 13 16.46 -1.96 1.30
N GLY A 14 15.76 -2.51 2.29
CA GLY A 14 15.90 -2.18 3.71
C GLY A 14 15.45 -0.77 4.08
N ARG A 15 14.84 -0.01 3.16
CA ARG A 15 14.39 1.36 3.43
C ARG A 15 12.96 1.61 2.99
N PHE A 16 12.71 1.75 1.68
CA PHE A 16 11.39 2.09 1.16
C PHE A 16 11.22 1.77 -0.33
N LEU A 17 9.96 1.67 -0.73
CA LEU A 17 9.51 1.66 -2.13
C LEU A 17 8.79 2.96 -2.43
N LYS A 18 9.25 3.72 -3.43
CA LYS A 18 8.69 5.02 -3.82
C LYS A 18 8.05 4.95 -5.21
N GLY A 19 6.85 5.49 -5.32
CA GLY A 19 6.03 5.50 -6.53
C GLY A 19 5.07 6.69 -6.55
N GLY A 20 4.02 6.58 -7.36
CA GLY A 20 2.96 7.60 -7.44
C GLY A 20 3.20 8.73 -8.43
N ASP A 21 4.40 8.84 -9.01
CA ASP A 21 4.63 9.69 -10.19
C ASP A 21 3.98 9.03 -11.42
N PHE A 22 2.75 9.43 -11.72
CA PHE A 22 2.02 9.04 -12.93
C PHE A 22 2.15 10.07 -14.06
N VAL A 23 2.88 11.17 -13.84
CA VAL A 23 3.03 12.25 -14.82
C VAL A 23 4.18 11.93 -15.75
N TYR A 24 5.37 11.68 -15.19
CA TYR A 24 6.58 11.33 -15.94
C TYR A 24 7.13 9.96 -15.55
N GLY A 25 6.83 9.51 -14.32
CA GLY A 25 7.28 8.25 -13.78
C GLY A 25 8.76 8.21 -13.42
N ASP A 26 9.52 9.29 -13.53
CA ASP A 26 10.95 9.30 -13.17
C ASP A 26 11.22 9.89 -11.78
N GLY A 27 10.17 10.34 -11.08
CA GLY A 27 10.25 10.99 -9.78
C GLY A 27 10.26 12.51 -9.86
N THR A 28 10.21 13.11 -11.06
CA THR A 28 10.12 14.57 -11.24
C THR A 28 8.68 15.07 -11.32
N GLY A 29 7.71 14.17 -11.57
CA GLY A 29 6.31 14.54 -11.76
C GLY A 29 5.60 14.86 -10.44
N SER A 30 4.75 15.88 -10.48
CA SER A 30 3.88 16.26 -9.37
C SER A 30 2.51 16.61 -9.91
N ALA A 31 1.47 16.20 -9.20
CA ALA A 31 0.09 16.54 -9.51
C ALA A 31 -0.76 16.33 -8.24
N THR A 32 -1.80 17.13 -8.07
CA THR A 32 -2.73 16.98 -6.94
C THR A 32 -4.16 17.04 -7.42
N VAL A 33 -5.09 16.60 -6.56
CA VAL A 33 -6.53 16.75 -6.82
C VAL A 33 -7.03 18.17 -6.59
N TYR A 34 -6.16 19.05 -6.07
CA TYR A 34 -6.41 20.47 -5.87
C TYR A 34 -6.01 21.25 -7.14
N ASP A 35 -6.36 22.54 -7.20
CA ASP A 35 -6.05 23.42 -8.33
C ASP A 35 -4.56 23.85 -8.38
N SER A 36 -3.64 22.95 -8.03
CA SER A 36 -2.19 23.14 -7.99
C SER A 36 -1.45 21.81 -8.20
N ASP A 37 -0.22 21.86 -8.71
CA ASP A 37 0.62 20.67 -8.88
C ASP A 37 1.21 20.15 -7.56
N SER A 38 1.16 20.96 -6.49
CA SER A 38 1.63 20.59 -5.15
C SER A 38 0.94 21.39 -4.04
N PHE A 39 1.03 20.93 -2.79
CA PHE A 39 0.56 21.63 -1.60
C PHE A 39 1.54 21.46 -0.44
N GLU A 40 1.47 22.31 0.59
CA GLU A 40 2.35 22.20 1.77
C GLU A 40 2.08 20.88 2.52
N SER A 41 3.14 20.23 2.99
CA SER A 41 3.02 18.99 3.73
C SER A 41 2.27 19.15 5.05
N GLU A 42 1.23 18.33 5.25
CA GLU A 42 0.47 18.31 6.50
C GLU A 42 1.30 17.70 7.63
N LYS A 43 1.36 18.36 8.79
CA LYS A 43 2.10 17.85 9.95
C LYS A 43 1.23 16.95 10.81
N ASN A 44 1.80 15.84 11.27
CA ASN A 44 1.18 14.99 12.29
C ASN A 44 2.21 14.40 13.27
N ASN A 45 1.72 13.71 14.29
CA ASN A 45 2.54 13.13 15.36
C ASN A 45 3.02 11.70 15.06
N LEU A 46 2.72 11.16 13.88
CA LEU A 46 3.14 9.81 13.50
C LEU A 46 4.65 9.79 13.22
N LYS A 47 5.27 8.65 13.51
CA LYS A 47 6.73 8.46 13.41
C LYS A 47 7.04 7.27 12.52
N PHE A 48 8.17 7.34 11.83
CA PHE A 48 8.72 6.28 11.00
C PHE A 48 9.41 5.21 11.85
N LYS A 49 8.63 4.52 12.69
CA LYS A 49 9.14 3.59 13.71
C LYS A 49 9.07 2.11 13.32
N GLU A 50 8.40 1.79 12.22
CA GLU A 50 8.10 0.42 11.82
C GLU A 50 8.03 0.30 10.29
N PRO A 51 8.21 -0.92 9.74
CA PRO A 51 7.98 -1.18 8.32
C PRO A 51 6.51 -1.01 7.94
N TYR A 52 6.26 -0.93 6.64
CA TYR A 52 4.95 -0.90 6.01
C TYR A 52 4.05 0.31 6.34
N LEU A 53 4.66 1.42 6.73
CA LEU A 53 4.01 2.72 6.82
C LEU A 53 3.90 3.34 5.42
N LEU A 54 2.75 3.93 5.13
CA LEU A 54 2.49 4.67 3.90
C LEU A 54 2.65 6.17 4.17
N ALA A 55 3.49 6.83 3.37
CA ALA A 55 3.84 8.23 3.57
C ALA A 55 3.91 9.05 2.28
N ALA A 56 3.57 10.34 2.38
CA ALA A 56 3.64 11.30 1.30
C ALA A 56 5.09 11.73 1.08
N SER A 57 5.51 11.77 -0.19
CA SER A 57 6.86 12.21 -0.54
C SER A 57 6.86 13.74 -0.73
N ALA A 58 7.59 14.45 0.12
CA ALA A 58 7.80 15.88 -0.01
C ALA A 58 9.07 16.18 -0.80
N ASN A 59 9.04 17.29 -1.53
CA ASN A 59 10.23 17.85 -2.18
C ASN A 59 11.09 18.65 -1.18
N SER A 60 12.20 19.22 -1.68
CA SER A 60 13.12 20.03 -0.86
C SER A 60 12.48 21.29 -0.28
N GLN A 61 11.39 21.79 -0.86
CA GLN A 61 10.63 22.94 -0.37
C GLN A 61 9.56 22.56 0.65
N GLY A 62 9.39 21.27 0.96
CA GLY A 62 8.36 20.79 1.87
C GLY A 62 6.96 20.68 1.28
N HIS A 63 6.86 20.71 -0.05
CA HIS A 63 5.59 20.50 -0.75
C HIS A 63 5.44 19.03 -1.14
N VAL A 64 4.21 18.54 -1.09
CA VAL A 64 3.80 17.18 -1.47
C VAL A 64 2.92 17.22 -2.73
N GLY A 65 2.99 16.14 -3.50
CA GLY A 65 2.21 15.94 -4.72
C GLY A 65 1.56 14.56 -4.75
N CYS A 66 1.62 13.90 -5.90
CA CYS A 66 1.06 12.56 -6.09
C CYS A 66 1.98 11.43 -5.61
N GLN A 67 3.25 11.72 -5.33
CA GLN A 67 4.25 10.71 -4.98
C GLN A 67 4.13 10.25 -3.53
N PHE A 68 4.30 8.95 -3.32
CA PHE A 68 4.26 8.31 -2.00
C PHE A 68 5.36 7.26 -1.87
N PHE A 69 5.64 6.83 -0.65
CA PHE A 69 6.47 5.67 -0.39
C PHE A 69 5.90 4.77 0.70
N VAL A 70 6.27 3.49 0.63
CA VAL A 70 5.98 2.47 1.65
C VAL A 70 7.30 2.11 2.32
N THR A 71 7.35 2.16 3.65
CA THR A 71 8.57 1.78 4.40
C THR A 71 8.77 0.27 4.38
N LEU A 72 10.03 -0.16 4.36
CA LEU A 72 10.45 -1.57 4.46
C LEU A 72 11.13 -1.86 5.80
N ASP A 73 11.55 -0.81 6.51
CA ASP A 73 12.08 -0.85 7.88
C ASP A 73 11.70 0.47 8.59
N SER A 74 12.02 0.58 9.87
CA SER A 74 12.03 1.83 10.61
C SER A 74 12.97 2.85 9.96
N LEU A 75 12.51 4.09 9.83
CA LEU A 75 13.27 5.19 9.22
C LEU A 75 13.30 6.41 10.14
N PRO A 76 13.87 6.31 11.36
CA PRO A 76 13.83 7.39 12.33
C PRO A 76 14.48 8.69 11.83
N ALA A 77 15.40 8.62 10.87
CA ALA A 77 16.02 9.77 10.21
C ALA A 77 15.02 10.64 9.41
N LEU A 78 13.84 10.10 9.06
CA LEU A 78 12.77 10.88 8.42
C LEU A 78 11.85 11.55 9.44
N ASN A 79 11.98 11.25 10.75
CA ASN A 79 11.22 11.95 11.77
C ASN A 79 11.66 13.41 11.84
N GLY A 80 10.71 14.34 11.72
CA GLY A 80 11.00 15.77 11.67
C GLY A 80 11.35 16.29 10.27
N SER A 81 11.35 15.43 9.24
CA SER A 81 11.32 15.85 7.85
C SER A 81 9.92 16.30 7.42
N ASN A 82 9.79 16.80 6.18
CA ASN A 82 8.50 17.17 5.59
C ASN A 82 7.73 15.95 5.04
N HIS A 83 8.20 14.71 5.25
CA HIS A 83 7.45 13.51 4.88
C HIS A 83 6.36 13.19 5.90
N THR A 84 5.15 12.93 5.42
CA THR A 84 3.98 12.73 6.29
C THR A 84 3.44 11.33 6.16
N VAL A 85 3.43 10.59 7.27
CA VAL A 85 2.77 9.28 7.34
C VAL A 85 1.26 9.51 7.30
N PHE A 86 0.54 8.83 6.40
CA PHE A 86 -0.92 8.97 6.29
C PHE A 86 -1.65 7.62 6.26
N GLY A 87 -0.92 6.51 6.34
CA GLY A 87 -1.53 5.20 6.41
C GLY A 87 -0.53 4.10 6.74
N ARG A 88 -1.01 2.86 6.72
CA ARG A 88 -0.19 1.66 6.85
C ARG A 88 -0.76 0.54 6.00
N MET A 89 0.10 -0.38 5.58
CA MET A 89 -0.34 -1.60 4.93
C MET A 89 -1.08 -2.49 5.92
N ILE A 90 -2.12 -3.16 5.44
CA ILE A 90 -2.89 -4.14 6.21
C ILE A 90 -2.77 -5.57 5.66
N SER A 91 -2.32 -5.71 4.41
CA SER A 91 -2.15 -6.98 3.69
C SER A 91 -1.19 -6.77 2.52
N GLY A 92 -0.53 -7.84 2.05
CA GLY A 92 0.38 -7.80 0.90
C GLY A 92 1.87 -7.65 1.24
N ALA A 93 2.27 -8.02 2.46
CA ALA A 93 3.68 -7.97 2.89
C ALA A 93 4.59 -8.89 2.07
N ASP A 94 4.08 -10.04 1.67
CA ASP A 94 4.69 -10.98 0.74
C ASP A 94 4.96 -10.32 -0.63
N THR A 95 3.98 -9.60 -1.18
CA THR A 95 4.12 -8.89 -2.46
C THR A 95 5.20 -7.81 -2.38
N ILE A 96 5.23 -7.06 -1.27
CA ILE A 96 6.27 -6.05 -1.02
C ILE A 96 7.66 -6.69 -0.88
N GLY A 97 7.77 -7.82 -0.18
CA GLY A 97 9.03 -8.58 -0.07
C GLY A 97 9.53 -9.10 -1.43
N MET A 98 8.62 -9.54 -2.31
CA MET A 98 9.00 -9.90 -3.69
C MET A 98 9.50 -8.68 -4.47
N ILE A 99 8.85 -7.52 -4.34
CA ILE A 99 9.28 -6.28 -5.00
C ILE A 99 10.67 -5.84 -4.52
N GLU A 100 10.91 -5.91 -3.21
CA GLU A 100 12.22 -5.62 -2.61
C GLU A 100 13.29 -6.58 -3.16
N GLY A 101 13.00 -7.88 -3.14
CA GLY A 101 13.90 -8.93 -3.62
C GLY A 101 14.22 -8.82 -5.12
N ILE A 102 13.31 -8.29 -5.96
CA ILE A 102 13.57 -8.08 -7.39
C ILE A 102 14.81 -7.20 -7.64
N ASN A 103 15.09 -6.24 -6.75
CA ASN A 103 16.26 -5.37 -6.88
C ASN A 103 17.56 -6.04 -6.39
N GLU A 104 17.46 -7.07 -5.54
CA GLU A 104 18.58 -7.92 -5.13
C GLU A 104 18.84 -9.07 -6.13
N PHE A 105 17.81 -9.58 -6.81
CA PHE A 105 17.87 -10.90 -7.47
C PHE A 105 18.30 -10.92 -8.94
N ARG A 106 18.62 -9.79 -9.58
CA ARG A 106 19.03 -9.80 -11.01
C ARG A 106 20.33 -9.08 -11.32
N VAL A 107 21.16 -8.87 -10.30
CA VAL A 107 22.57 -8.53 -10.50
C VAL A 107 23.41 -9.65 -9.88
N THR A 108 23.37 -10.83 -10.49
CA THR A 108 24.38 -11.85 -10.19
C THR A 108 25.76 -11.32 -10.60
N LYS A 109 26.83 -11.69 -9.89
CA LYS A 109 28.22 -11.34 -10.25
C LYS A 109 28.51 -11.50 -11.75
N SER A 110 27.91 -12.52 -12.36
CA SER A 110 27.98 -12.84 -13.80
C SER A 110 27.36 -11.81 -14.76
N LEU A 111 26.44 -10.95 -14.29
CA LEU A 111 25.84 -9.85 -15.06
C LEU A 111 26.67 -8.57 -14.96
N ILE A 112 27.26 -8.30 -13.79
CA ILE A 112 28.19 -7.16 -13.58
C ILE A 112 29.42 -7.31 -14.46
N GLU A 113 29.92 -8.54 -14.66
CA GLU A 113 31.06 -8.82 -15.53
C GLU A 113 30.74 -8.66 -17.02
N LYS A 114 29.45 -8.68 -17.42
CA LYS A 114 29.04 -8.70 -18.83
C LYS A 114 28.41 -7.40 -19.34
N LYS A 115 27.87 -6.57 -18.45
CA LYS A 115 27.30 -5.27 -18.80
C LYS A 115 27.57 -4.25 -17.71
N PRO A 116 27.87 -2.98 -18.06
CA PRO A 116 27.94 -1.92 -17.07
C PRO A 116 26.58 -1.81 -16.35
N LEU A 117 26.60 -1.47 -15.06
CA LEU A 117 25.41 -1.37 -14.22
C LEU A 117 24.31 -0.46 -14.82
N SER A 118 24.71 0.49 -15.67
CA SER A 118 23.85 1.40 -16.42
C SER A 118 22.98 0.72 -17.49
N GLU A 119 23.36 -0.47 -17.96
CA GLU A 119 22.70 -1.21 -19.05
C GLU A 119 21.90 -2.41 -18.56
N ILE A 120 21.91 -2.69 -17.26
CA ILE A 120 21.05 -3.72 -16.69
C ILE A 120 19.64 -3.13 -16.59
N GLU A 121 18.73 -3.59 -17.46
CA GLU A 121 17.33 -3.19 -17.39
C GLU A 121 16.74 -3.68 -16.06
N LYS A 122 16.59 -2.75 -15.11
CA LYS A 122 15.94 -3.01 -13.84
C LYS A 122 14.50 -3.42 -14.12
N ALA A 123 14.06 -4.48 -13.46
CA ALA A 123 12.67 -4.91 -13.56
C ALA A 123 11.73 -3.77 -13.15
N LYS A 124 10.74 -3.50 -14.01
CA LYS A 124 9.77 -2.41 -13.81
C LYS A 124 8.62 -2.92 -12.95
N VAL A 125 8.37 -2.27 -11.82
CA VAL A 125 7.27 -2.59 -10.91
C VAL A 125 6.14 -1.59 -11.16
N VAL A 126 4.99 -2.08 -11.62
CA VAL A 126 3.87 -1.27 -12.12
C VAL A 126 2.58 -1.59 -11.38
N ILE A 127 1.82 -0.57 -11.00
CA ILE A 127 0.50 -0.70 -10.38
C ILE A 127 -0.53 -1.00 -11.48
N ARG A 128 -0.81 -2.28 -11.73
CA ARG A 128 -1.75 -2.69 -12.79
C ARG A 128 -3.20 -2.39 -12.47
N ASN A 129 -3.57 -2.34 -11.19
CA ASN A 129 -4.93 -2.04 -10.76
C ASN A 129 -4.91 -1.40 -9.38
N CYS A 130 -5.77 -0.41 -9.14
CA CYS A 130 -5.92 0.26 -7.85
C CYS A 130 -7.33 0.85 -7.73
N GLY A 131 -7.82 0.99 -6.50
CA GLY A 131 -9.11 1.59 -6.24
C GLY A 131 -9.39 1.71 -4.74
N VAL A 132 -10.57 2.24 -4.41
CA VAL A 132 -11.01 2.38 -3.01
C VAL A 132 -11.79 1.12 -2.61
N TYR A 133 -11.29 0.41 -1.61
CA TYR A 133 -12.00 -0.72 -1.01
C TYR A 133 -13.01 -0.23 0.03
N LYS A 134 -14.30 -0.43 -0.23
CA LYS A 134 -15.39 -0.05 0.70
C LYS A 134 -15.59 -1.13 1.76
N PHE A 135 -14.89 -1.00 2.88
CA PHE A 135 -14.90 -1.97 3.98
C PHE A 135 -16.29 -2.21 4.59
N GLU A 136 -17.11 -1.17 4.72
CA GLU A 136 -18.43 -1.22 5.41
C GLU A 136 -19.52 -1.97 4.63
N GLN A 137 -19.44 -1.99 3.30
CA GLN A 137 -20.48 -2.63 2.47
C GLN A 137 -20.41 -4.15 2.53
N ARG A 138 -19.24 -4.74 2.78
CA ARG A 138 -19.12 -6.20 2.98
C ARG A 138 -19.45 -6.65 4.40
N LEU A 139 -19.13 -5.86 5.43
CA LEU A 139 -19.56 -6.19 6.80
C LEU A 139 -21.09 -6.17 6.93
N SER A 140 -21.76 -5.20 6.30
CA SER A 140 -23.22 -5.18 6.25
C SER A 140 -23.80 -6.32 5.41
N GLN A 141 -23.17 -6.73 4.30
CA GLN A 141 -23.57 -7.91 3.52
C GLN A 141 -23.31 -9.24 4.24
N GLN A 142 -22.20 -9.37 4.97
CA GLN A 142 -21.88 -10.54 5.79
C GLN A 142 -22.82 -10.64 6.99
N ARG A 143 -23.09 -9.52 7.70
CA ARG A 143 -24.11 -9.46 8.76
C ARG A 143 -25.50 -9.81 8.23
N LYS A 144 -25.88 -9.34 7.04
CA LYS A 144 -27.15 -9.69 6.40
C LYS A 144 -27.22 -11.16 5.99
N ARG A 145 -26.14 -11.76 5.49
CA ARG A 145 -26.08 -13.21 5.18
C ARG A 145 -26.20 -14.06 6.45
N SER A 146 -25.44 -13.75 7.49
CA SER A 146 -25.51 -14.47 8.78
C SER A 146 -26.86 -14.29 9.51
N ALA A 147 -27.60 -13.20 9.26
CA ALA A 147 -28.94 -13.01 9.80
C ALA A 147 -30.02 -13.77 9.01
N VAL A 148 -29.80 -14.06 7.72
CA VAL A 148 -30.70 -14.86 6.87
C VAL A 148 -30.56 -16.37 7.17
N ASP A 149 -29.39 -16.81 7.64
CA ASP A 149 -29.18 -18.21 8.05
C ASP A 149 -29.70 -18.52 9.47
N GLN A 150 -30.25 -17.53 10.20
CA GLN A 150 -30.85 -17.69 11.54
C GLN A 150 -32.40 -17.70 11.52
N VAL A 151 -33.03 -18.15 10.44
CA VAL A 151 -34.49 -18.41 10.47
C VAL A 151 -34.76 -19.73 11.21
N ASP A 152 -35.01 -19.58 12.51
CA ASP A 152 -35.85 -20.38 13.40
C ASP A 152 -35.87 -21.91 13.24
N PHE A 153 -34.96 -22.60 13.93
CA PHE A 153 -35.32 -23.88 14.56
C PHE A 153 -35.91 -23.58 15.94
N LYS A 154 -37.22 -23.77 16.12
CA LYS A 154 -37.88 -23.73 17.44
C LYS A 154 -37.90 -25.14 18.04
N PRO A 155 -37.04 -25.48 19.01
CA PRO A 155 -37.05 -26.80 19.64
C PRO A 155 -37.99 -26.77 20.85
N SER A 156 -39.30 -26.54 20.62
CA SER A 156 -40.30 -26.58 21.71
C SER A 156 -41.60 -27.30 21.38
N GLU A 157 -41.65 -28.13 20.33
CA GLU A 157 -42.84 -28.97 20.02
C GLU A 157 -42.59 -30.49 20.04
N PHE A 158 -41.58 -30.97 20.78
CA PHE A 158 -41.38 -32.41 20.97
C PHE A 158 -41.03 -32.75 22.41
N MET A 159 -41.98 -32.63 23.34
CA MET A 159 -41.97 -33.39 24.61
C MET A 159 -43.27 -33.19 25.40
N GLN A 160 -44.42 -33.60 24.84
CA GLN A 160 -45.63 -33.79 25.64
C GLN A 160 -46.69 -34.66 24.94
N ASP A 161 -46.32 -35.88 24.51
CA ASP A 161 -47.32 -36.96 24.47
C ASP A 161 -46.70 -38.37 24.47
N ARG A 162 -46.24 -38.81 25.64
CA ARG A 162 -46.09 -40.24 25.98
C ARG A 162 -46.23 -40.40 27.48
N ARG A 163 -47.45 -40.17 27.97
CA ARG A 163 -47.98 -40.67 29.24
C ARG A 163 -49.49 -40.42 29.27
N ASN A 164 -50.27 -41.32 28.64
CA ASN A 164 -51.46 -41.95 29.23
C ASN A 164 -52.27 -42.72 28.16
N LYS A 165 -52.45 -44.02 28.45
CA LYS A 165 -53.33 -45.02 27.81
C LYS A 165 -52.97 -45.53 26.42
#